data_AF-A0A1H3R7Z3-F1
#
_entry.id   AF-A0A1H3R7Z3-F1
#
_cell.length_a   1.000
_cell.length_b   1.000
_cell.length_c   1.000
_cell.angle_alpha   90.00
_cell.angle_beta   90.00
_cell.angle_gamma   90.00
#
_symmetry.space_group_name_H-M   'P 1'
#
loop_
_entity.id
_entity.type
_entity.pdbx_description
1 polymer ?
#
loop_
_entity_poly.entity_id
_entity_poly.type
_entity_poly.pdbx_seq_one_letter_code
_entity_poly.pdbx_strand_id
1 'polypeptide(L)' 'MRKDKAIAYILLIFIGGFIGLHRFYLGKVGTGILFLLTFGLFGFGWIYDLFTLGRQVDNYNYRLAYTKSHRI' A
#
# COMPACT_ATOMS: atom_id res chain seq x y z
N MET A 1 -5.79 12.47 6.61
CA MET A 1 -6.88 11.91 5.77
C MET A 1 -6.85 10.39 5.85
N ARG A 2 -8.01 9.78 6.09
CA ARG A 2 -8.18 8.33 6.01
C ARG A 2 -7.94 7.89 4.56
N LYS A 3 -7.32 6.73 4.37
CA LYS A 3 -7.05 6.12 3.06
C LYS A 3 -8.13 5.09 2.74
N ASP A 4 -8.57 5.03 1.49
CA ASP A 4 -9.63 4.14 1.05
C ASP A 4 -9.05 2.84 0.46
N LYS A 5 -9.64 1.71 0.87
CA LYS A 5 -9.24 0.38 0.39
C LYS A 5 -9.49 0.25 -1.10
N ALA A 6 -10.65 0.72 -1.58
CA ALA A 6 -11.02 0.66 -3.00
C ALA A 6 -9.97 1.34 -3.88
N ILE A 7 -9.49 2.54 -3.48
CA ILE A 7 -8.43 3.25 -4.19
C ILE A 7 -7.13 2.43 -4.17
N ALA A 8 -6.75 1.88 -3.02
CA ALA A 8 -5.55 1.04 -2.93
C ALA A 8 -5.63 -0.19 -3.86
N TYR A 9 -6.78 -0.88 -3.94
CA TYR A 9 -7.01 -2.02 -4.83
C TYR A 9 -7.06 -1.62 -6.31
N ILE A 10 -7.63 -0.47 -6.65
CA ILE A 10 -7.62 0.06 -8.03
C ILE A 10 -6.17 0.35 -8.46
N LEU A 11 -5.36 0.96 -7.60
CA LEU A 11 -3.93 1.18 -7.90
C LEU A 11 -3.16 -0.14 -8.07
N LEU A 12 -3.52 -1.17 -7.31
CA LEU A 12 -2.94 -2.50 -7.40
C LEU A 12 -3.31 -3.21 -8.71
N ILE A 13 -4.59 -3.18 -9.13
CA ILE A 13 -5.08 -3.99 -10.27
C ILE A 13 -4.94 -3.26 -11.61
N PHE A 14 -5.21 -1.95 -11.66
CA PHE A 14 -5.31 -1.20 -12.92
C PHE A 14 -4.06 -0.39 -13.29
N ILE A 15 -3.38 0.23 -12.32
CA ILE A 15 -2.44 1.33 -12.62
C ILE A 15 -0.98 0.93 -12.37
N GLY A 16 -0.68 0.01 -11.45
CA GLY A 16 0.71 -0.28 -11.15
C GLY A 16 0.95 -1.40 -10.15
N GLY A 17 0.25 -2.53 -10.30
CA GLY A 17 0.52 -3.74 -9.54
C GLY A 17 1.97 -4.22 -9.66
N PHE A 18 2.52 -4.22 -10.87
CA PHE A 18 3.92 -4.61 -11.15
C PHE A 18 4.95 -3.54 -10.76
N ILE A 19 4.55 -2.27 -10.78
CA ILE A 19 5.42 -1.12 -10.46
C ILE A 19 5.45 -0.87 -8.94
N GLY A 20 4.49 -1.43 -8.19
CA GLY A 20 4.37 -1.23 -6.74
C GLY A 20 3.73 0.12 -6.35
N LEU A 21 2.94 0.73 -7.24
CA LEU A 21 2.37 2.08 -7.04
C LEU A 21 1.47 2.19 -5.79
N HIS A 22 0.77 1.10 -5.46
CA HIS A 22 -0.06 1.01 -4.26
C HIS A 22 0.75 1.19 -2.95
N ARG A 23 2.05 0.85 -2.93
CA ARG A 23 2.94 1.05 -1.76
C ARG A 23 3.28 2.51 -1.56
N PHE A 24 3.44 3.27 -2.64
CA PHE A 24 3.64 4.72 -2.57
C PHE A 24 2.40 5.43 -2.02
N TYR A 25 1.19 4.97 -2.36
CA TYR A 25 -0.06 5.51 -1.81
C TYR A 25 -0.17 5.36 -0.29
N LEU A 26 0.37 4.27 0.25
CA LEU A 26 0.48 3.97 1.69
C LEU A 26 1.68 4.63 2.38
N GLY A 27 2.51 5.39 1.65
CA GLY A 27 3.72 6.04 2.16
C GLY A 27 4.91 5.09 2.36
N LYS A 28 4.85 3.85 1.84
CA LYS A 28 5.91 2.85 1.95
C LYS A 28 6.93 2.94 0.81
N VAL A 29 7.53 4.12 0.65
CA VAL A 29 8.43 4.48 -0.47
C VAL A 29 9.59 3.50 -0.62
N GLY A 30 10.30 3.16 0.47
CA GLY A 30 11.45 2.25 0.40
C GLY A 30 11.10 0.88 -0.19
N THR A 31 9.98 0.29 0.25
CA THR A 31 9.54 -0.99 -0.32
C THR A 31 8.92 -0.88 -1.71
N GLY A 32 8.39 0.30 -2.08
CA GLY A 32 7.94 0.57 -3.45
C GLY A 32 9.11 0.65 -4.43
N ILE A 33 10.22 1.28 -4.03
CA ILE A 33 11.47 1.32 -4.81
C ILE A 33 12.07 -0.08 -4.96
N LEU A 34 12.07 -0.88 -3.87
CA LEU A 34 12.50 -2.28 -3.94
C LEU A 34 11.63 -3.09 -4.92
N PHE A 35 10.32 -2.86 -4.93
CA PHE A 35 9.39 -3.45 -5.90
C PHE A 35 9.74 -3.02 -7.33
N LEU A 36 10.01 -1.74 -7.57
CA LEU A 36 10.40 -1.22 -8.88
C LEU A 36 11.71 -1.84 -9.40
N LEU A 37 12.73 -1.93 -8.55
CA LEU A 37 14.04 -2.51 -8.90
C LEU A 37 13.98 -4.03 -9.15
N THR A 38 12.98 -4.70 -8.59
CA THR A 38 12.79 -6.16 -8.71
C THR A 38 11.66 -6.53 -9.68
N PHE A 39 11.08 -5.55 -10.41
CA PHE A 39 9.91 -5.74 -11.27
C PHE A 39 8.70 -6.38 -10.54
N GLY A 40 8.52 -6.01 -9.28
CA GLY A 40 7.50 -6.55 -8.40
C GLY A 40 7.74 -8.02 -8.05
N LEU A 41 9.00 -8.39 -7.80
CA LEU A 41 9.45 -9.75 -7.43
C LEU A 41 8.72 -10.85 -8.23
N PHE A 42 8.93 -10.83 -9.55
CA PHE A 42 8.41 -11.82 -10.53
C PHE A 42 6.88 -11.96 -10.61
N GLY A 43 6.11 -10.99 -10.09
CA GLY A 43 4.64 -11.04 -10.07
C GLY A 43 4.04 -11.74 -8.85
N PHE A 44 4.85 -12.46 -8.06
CA PHE A 44 4.41 -13.03 -6.78
C PHE A 44 4.09 -11.94 -5.74
N GLY A 45 4.84 -10.84 -5.78
CA GLY A 45 4.58 -9.70 -4.91
C GLY A 45 3.17 -9.12 -5.11
N TRP A 46 2.66 -9.10 -6.35
CA TRP A 46 1.33 -8.61 -6.66
C TRP A 46 0.23 -9.50 -6.05
N ILE A 47 0.39 -10.83 -6.14
CA ILE A 47 -0.52 -11.80 -5.54
C ILE A 47 -0.51 -11.70 -4.02
N TYR A 48 0.66 -11.55 -3.42
CA TYR A 48 0.77 -11.36 -1.98
C TYR A 48 0.06 -10.08 -1.51
N ASP A 49 0.24 -8.97 -2.26
CA ASP A 49 -0.38 -7.70 -1.93
C ASP A 49 -1.92 -7.74 -2.13
N LEU A 50 -2.48 -8.56 -3.03
CA LEU A 50 -3.96 -8.74 -3.14
C LEU A 50 -4.62 -9.14 -1.81
N PHE A 51 -4.01 -10.06 -1.06
CA PHE A 51 -4.56 -10.52 0.23
C PHE A 51 -4.20 -9.60 1.39
N THR A 52 -3.01 -9.01 1.37
CA THR A 52 -2.50 -8.27 2.54
C THR A 52 -2.86 -6.77 2.50
N LEU A 53 -3.18 -6.20 1.33
CA LEU A 53 -3.39 -4.75 1.15
C LEU A 53 -4.52 -4.17 2.02
N GLY A 54 -5.65 -4.87 2.16
CA GLY A 54 -6.75 -4.43 3.02
C GLY A 54 -6.31 -4.19 4.47
N ARG A 55 -5.52 -5.12 5.02
CA ARG A 55 -4.96 -5.01 6.37
C ARG A 55 -3.94 -3.87 6.47
N GLN A 56 -3.16 -3.62 5.42
CA GLN A 56 -2.20 -2.52 5.39
C GLN A 56 -2.89 -1.16 5.44
N VAL A 57 -4.00 -0.99 4.72
CA VAL A 57 -4.80 0.25 4.73
C VAL A 57 -5.44 0.47 6.10
N ASP A 58 -6.00 -0.59 6.70
CA ASP A 58 -6.57 -0.50 8.05
C ASP A 58 -5.50 -0.10 9.07
N ASN A 59 -4.34 -0.76 9.06
CA ASN A 59 -3.24 -0.43 9.96
C ASN A 59 -2.76 1.02 9.79
N TYR A 60 -2.71 1.53 8.56
CA TYR A 60 -2.35 2.92 8.30
C TYR A 60 -3.39 3.88 8.92
N ASN A 61 -4.67 3.59 8.71
CA ASN A 61 -5.77 4.39 9.24
C ASN A 61 -5.83 4.36 10.78
N TYR A 62 -5.61 3.18 11.39
CA TYR A 62 -5.49 3.04 12.84
C TYR A 62 -4.34 3.89 13.39
N ARG A 63 -3.13 3.77 12.83
CA ARG A 63 -1.97 4.57 13.26
C ARG A 63 -2.23 6.07 13.14
N LEU A 64 -2.94 6.50 12.09
CA LEU A 64 -3.32 7.89 11.92
C LEU A 64 -4.29 8.36 13.00
N ALA A 65 -5.29 7.53 13.35
CA ALA A 65 -6.25 7.83 14.41
C ALA A 65 -5.57 7.93 15.79
N TYR A 66 -4.69 6.96 16.12
CA TYR A 66 -3.90 6.98 17.35
C TYR A 66 -3.02 8.22 17.46
N THR A 67 -2.29 8.56 16.40
CA THR A 67 -1.39 9.72 16.39
C THR A 67 -2.17 11.03 16.51
N LYS A 68 -3.32 11.15 15.84
CA LYS A 68 -4.16 12.33 15.95
C LYS A 68 -4.68 12.48 17.39
N SER A 69 -5.16 11.41 18.01
CA SER A 69 -5.67 11.42 19.39
C SER A 69 -4.64 11.77 20.46
N HIS A 70 -3.35 11.48 20.24
CA HIS A 70 -2.29 11.79 21.22
C HIS A 70 -1.67 13.19 21.03
N ARG A 71 -1.96 13.87 19.91
CA ARG A 71 -1.44 15.21 19.61
C ARG A 71 -2.47 16.33 19.80
N ILE A 72 -3.65 16.04 20.37
CA ILE A 72 -4.66 17.01 20.81
C ILE A 72 -4.65 17.14 22.32
#